data_AF-A0AAJ2BNC4-F1
#
_entry.id   AF-A0AAJ2BNC4-F1
#
_cell.length_a   1.000
_cell.length_b   1.000
_cell.length_c   1.000
_cell.angle_alpha   90.00
_cell.angle_beta   90.00
_cell.angle_gamma   90.00
#
_symmetry.space_group_name_H-M   'P 1'
#
loop_
_entity.id
_entity.type
_entity.pdbx_description
1 polymer ?
#
loop_
_entity_poly.entity_id
_entity_poly.type
_entity_poly.pdbx_seq_one_letter_code
_entity_poly.pdbx_strand_id
1 'polypeptide(L)'
;MEAPDHEAPAVEAAPNEPHPWASLPPERFQLLRLMPQPVDRRVGARPLRFVQLGLVERHGEEESLLRLSVQIPGQVLHREVNVLEVWVDHRLGEIRLGPERGMQVEPEERGLGRFLLARAAAWARLRWSHYRVQDLPLARRDALDEDSRHRRDHVLTAQGFVVETAEDDERQLLCRAARVGQLREDWNADKVQLLSLLDGATLLEQCDRVIDERDASLRQLEDRIALYRRDDVSMRFAIGCLAVFCLFQAALLIWMALR
;
A
#
# COMPACT_ATOMS: atom_id res chain seq x y z
N MET A 1 57.87 15.84 -43.76
CA MET A 1 56.77 16.83 -43.74
C MET A 1 55.53 16.00 -43.47
N GLU A 2 55.26 15.79 -42.19
CA GLU A 2 54.25 14.84 -41.69
C GLU A 2 53.05 15.67 -41.28
N ALA A 3 51.94 15.52 -42.00
CA ALA A 3 50.68 16.18 -41.68
C ALA A 3 49.91 15.27 -40.72
N PRO A 4 49.49 15.75 -39.53
CA PRO A 4 48.66 14.94 -38.66
C PRO A 4 47.20 14.98 -39.15
N ASP A 5 46.62 13.79 -39.29
CA ASP A 5 45.19 13.57 -39.47
C ASP A 5 44.41 14.19 -38.31
N HIS A 6 43.45 15.03 -38.66
CA HIS A 6 42.51 15.63 -37.71
C HIS A 6 41.42 14.59 -37.41
N GLU A 7 41.56 13.87 -36.30
CA GLU A 7 40.44 13.13 -35.71
C GLU A 7 39.32 14.12 -35.37
N ALA A 8 38.16 13.95 -36.03
CA ALA A 8 36.95 14.66 -35.69
C ALA A 8 36.51 14.24 -34.28
N PRO A 9 36.28 15.18 -33.34
CA PRO A 9 35.86 14.82 -32.00
C PRO A 9 34.45 14.20 -32.04
N ALA A 10 34.33 13.04 -31.40
CA ALA A 10 33.06 12.38 -31.12
C ALA A 10 32.10 13.38 -30.46
N VAL A 11 30.91 13.53 -31.06
CA VAL A 11 29.82 14.30 -30.49
C VAL A 11 29.37 13.60 -29.21
N GLU A 12 29.82 14.11 -28.06
CA GLU A 12 29.25 13.77 -26.76
C GLU A 12 27.75 14.06 -26.80
N ALA A 13 26.94 13.02 -26.60
CA ALA A 13 25.49 13.13 -26.48
C ALA A 13 25.15 14.11 -25.35
N ALA A 14 24.43 15.19 -25.71
CA ALA A 14 23.96 16.19 -24.76
C ALA A 14 23.14 15.54 -23.63
N PRO A 15 23.19 16.10 -22.40
CA PRO A 15 22.41 15.58 -21.28
C PRO A 15 20.92 15.59 -21.63
N ASN A 16 20.30 14.42 -21.52
CA ASN A 16 18.91 14.14 -21.89
C ASN A 16 17.97 15.11 -21.12
N GLU A 17 17.43 16.12 -21.79
CA GLU A 17 16.43 17.00 -21.16
C GLU A 17 15.23 16.15 -20.74
N PRO A 18 14.72 16.32 -19.51
CA PRO A 18 13.62 15.51 -19.02
C PRO A 18 12.39 15.75 -19.90
N HIS A 19 11.79 14.65 -20.40
CA HIS A 19 10.61 14.70 -21.26
C HIS A 19 9.52 15.60 -20.63
N PRO A 20 8.81 16.44 -21.42
CA PRO A 20 7.84 17.41 -20.89
C PRO A 20 6.75 16.79 -20.01
N TRP A 21 6.44 15.50 -20.21
CA TRP A 21 5.45 14.78 -19.41
C TRP A 21 5.99 14.14 -18.12
N ALA A 22 7.31 14.16 -17.92
CA ALA A 22 7.97 13.52 -16.77
C ALA A 22 7.54 14.12 -15.42
N SER A 23 7.01 15.33 -15.36
CA SER A 23 6.62 16.01 -14.12
C SER A 23 5.11 16.20 -13.94
N LEU A 24 4.29 15.56 -14.78
CA LEU A 24 2.83 15.75 -14.72
C LEU A 24 2.22 15.26 -13.39
N PRO A 25 1.39 16.07 -12.73
CA PRO A 25 0.66 15.67 -11.53
C PRO A 25 -0.50 14.73 -11.89
N PRO A 26 -0.99 13.92 -10.92
CA PRO A 26 -2.23 13.18 -11.09
C PRO A 26 -3.43 14.11 -11.30
N GLU A 27 -4.34 13.73 -12.19
CA GLU A 27 -5.51 14.54 -12.57
C GLU A 27 -6.83 13.86 -12.20
N ARG A 28 -6.88 12.53 -12.27
CA ARG A 28 -8.05 11.75 -11.88
C ARG A 28 -7.73 11.00 -10.61
N PHE A 29 -8.70 10.95 -9.71
CA PHE A 29 -8.53 10.33 -8.40
C PHE A 29 -9.61 9.28 -8.18
N GLN A 30 -9.20 8.14 -7.61
CA GLN A 30 -10.10 7.06 -7.21
C GLN A 30 -9.76 6.59 -5.81
N LEU A 31 -10.77 6.09 -5.09
CA LEU A 31 -10.58 5.55 -3.75
C LEU A 31 -10.29 4.05 -3.86
N LEU A 32 -9.19 3.61 -3.22
CA LEU A 32 -8.88 2.20 -3.05
C LEU A 32 -9.09 1.79 -1.59
N ARG A 33 -9.74 0.65 -1.39
CA ARG A 33 -9.86 -0.02 -0.11
C ARG A 33 -8.88 -1.18 -0.06
N LEU A 34 -7.93 -1.09 0.87
CA LEU A 34 -7.00 -2.17 1.20
C LEU A 34 -7.58 -2.98 2.35
N MET A 35 -8.02 -4.19 2.04
CA MET A 35 -8.67 -5.06 3.03
C MET A 35 -7.69 -5.43 4.16
N PRO A 36 -8.21 -5.62 5.39
CA PRO A 36 -7.39 -6.07 6.50
C PRO A 36 -6.81 -7.45 6.19
N GLN A 37 -5.54 -7.66 6.53
CA GLN A 37 -4.85 -8.93 6.34
C GLN A 37 -4.30 -9.44 7.68
N PRO A 38 -4.06 -10.76 7.81
CA PRO A 38 -3.41 -11.32 8.99
C PRO A 38 -2.10 -10.60 9.31
N VAL A 39 -1.76 -10.52 10.60
CA VAL A 39 -0.48 -9.95 11.03
C VAL A 39 0.65 -10.75 10.42
N ASP A 40 1.60 -10.04 9.83
CA ASP A 40 2.80 -10.63 9.27
C ASP A 40 3.99 -10.38 10.19
N ARG A 41 4.94 -11.32 10.26
CA ARG A 41 6.12 -11.17 11.12
C ARG A 41 7.07 -10.07 10.64
N ARG A 42 7.14 -9.83 9.32
CA ARG A 42 8.03 -8.86 8.68
C ARG A 42 7.36 -7.50 8.55
N VAL A 43 6.13 -7.47 8.06
CA VAL A 43 5.40 -6.22 7.74
C VAL A 43 4.54 -5.73 8.92
N GLY A 44 4.27 -6.59 9.90
CA GLY A 44 3.48 -6.26 11.08
C GLY A 44 1.96 -6.25 10.83
N ALA A 45 1.27 -5.37 11.53
CA ALA A 45 -0.19 -5.27 11.46
C ALA A 45 -0.64 -4.68 10.12
N ARG A 46 -1.63 -5.34 9.50
CA ARG A 46 -2.19 -4.92 8.20
C ARG A 46 -3.67 -4.59 8.35
N PRO A 47 -4.02 -3.46 8.99
CA PRO A 47 -5.42 -3.07 9.19
C PRO A 47 -6.06 -2.62 7.88
N LEU A 48 -7.40 -2.53 7.87
CA LEU A 48 -8.16 -1.86 6.82
C LEU A 48 -7.58 -0.46 6.58
N ARG A 49 -7.32 -0.12 5.32
CA ARG A 49 -6.86 1.23 4.93
C ARG A 49 -7.58 1.69 3.68
N PHE A 50 -7.81 3.00 3.61
CA PHE A 50 -8.25 3.66 2.39
C PHE A 50 -7.09 4.49 1.85
N VAL A 51 -6.80 4.33 0.55
CA VAL A 51 -5.71 5.05 -0.13
C VAL A 51 -6.23 5.66 -1.41
N GLN A 52 -5.62 6.75 -1.86
CA GLN A 52 -6.00 7.43 -3.08
C GLN A 52 -5.15 6.92 -4.24
N LEU A 53 -5.80 6.49 -5.32
CA LEU A 53 -5.17 6.24 -6.61
C LEU A 53 -5.25 7.50 -7.45
N GLY A 54 -4.11 8.09 -7.77
CA GLY A 54 -3.94 9.15 -8.76
C GLY A 54 -3.65 8.56 -10.14
N LEU A 55 -4.21 9.20 -11.16
CA LEU A 55 -4.03 8.83 -12.56
C LEU A 55 -3.72 10.07 -13.38
N VAL A 56 -2.75 9.96 -14.29
CA VAL A 56 -2.58 10.92 -15.39
C VAL A 56 -2.29 10.16 -16.68
N GLU A 57 -2.97 10.57 -17.74
CA GLU A 57 -2.86 9.98 -19.07
C GLU A 57 -2.56 11.07 -20.10
N ARG A 58 -1.63 10.82 -21.01
CA ARG A 58 -1.35 11.65 -22.17
C ARG A 58 -1.19 10.80 -23.41
N HIS A 59 -1.67 11.32 -24.52
CA HIS A 59 -1.58 10.69 -25.83
C HIS A 59 -1.09 11.74 -26.82
N GLY A 60 0.01 11.44 -27.49
CA GLY A 60 0.50 12.15 -28.67
C GLY A 60 0.62 11.20 -29.85
N GLU A 61 1.09 11.72 -30.98
CA GLU A 61 1.32 10.91 -32.19
C GLU A 61 2.53 9.97 -32.03
N GLU A 62 3.56 10.43 -31.32
CA GLU A 62 4.82 9.69 -31.16
C GLU A 62 4.87 8.89 -29.87
N GLU A 63 4.32 9.45 -28.79
CA GLU A 63 4.37 8.83 -27.47
C GLU A 63 3.02 8.90 -26.73
N SER A 64 2.77 7.93 -25.87
CA SER A 64 1.71 7.99 -24.85
C SER A 64 2.27 7.70 -23.47
N LEU A 65 1.68 8.33 -22.45
CA LEU A 65 2.03 8.14 -21.05
C LEU A 65 0.80 7.75 -20.23
N LEU A 66 0.96 6.74 -19.38
CA LEU A 66 0.14 6.53 -18.19
C LEU A 66 1.04 6.61 -16.96
N ARG A 67 0.64 7.41 -15.98
CA ARG A 67 1.23 7.38 -14.64
C ARG A 67 0.15 7.10 -13.60
N LEU A 68 0.38 6.07 -12.81
CA LEU A 68 -0.40 5.70 -11.64
C LEU A 68 0.38 6.09 -10.39
N SER A 69 -0.27 6.73 -9.43
CA SER A 69 0.32 7.02 -8.13
C SER A 69 -0.60 6.59 -6.99
N VAL A 70 -0.05 6.09 -5.89
CA VAL A 70 -0.84 5.74 -4.70
C VAL A 70 -0.41 6.61 -3.52
N GLN A 71 -1.37 7.38 -2.99
CA GLN A 71 -1.16 8.23 -1.83
C GLN A 71 -1.87 7.63 -0.61
N ILE A 72 -1.12 7.54 0.49
CA ILE A 72 -1.63 7.06 1.76
C ILE A 72 -1.94 8.28 2.64
N PRO A 73 -3.19 8.44 3.11
CA PRO A 73 -3.55 9.55 3.99
C PRO A 73 -2.66 9.61 5.24
N GLY A 74 -2.13 10.80 5.54
CA GLY A 74 -1.29 11.04 6.71
C GLY A 74 0.15 10.54 6.62
N GLN A 75 0.60 10.07 5.45
CA GLN A 75 1.96 9.58 5.24
C GLN A 75 2.61 10.29 4.05
N VAL A 76 3.80 10.86 4.26
CA VAL A 76 4.62 11.46 3.21
C VAL A 76 5.61 10.42 2.72
N LEU A 77 5.57 10.13 1.42
CA LEU A 77 6.46 9.18 0.76
C LEU A 77 7.40 9.91 -0.21
N HIS A 78 8.51 9.27 -0.54
CA HIS A 78 9.38 9.74 -1.61
C HIS A 78 8.64 9.75 -2.96
N ARG A 79 8.98 10.67 -3.87
CA ARG A 79 8.25 10.89 -5.13
C ARG A 79 8.21 9.69 -6.07
N GLU A 80 9.17 8.78 -5.95
CA GLU A 80 9.28 7.56 -6.76
C GLU A 80 8.58 6.34 -6.13
N VAL A 81 8.19 6.43 -4.86
CA VAL A 81 7.46 5.35 -4.16
C VAL A 81 5.99 5.43 -4.52
N ASN A 82 5.37 4.27 -4.69
CA ASN A 82 3.97 4.13 -5.09
C ASN A 82 3.65 4.71 -6.47
N VAL A 83 4.64 4.82 -7.35
CA VAL A 83 4.47 5.30 -8.71
C VAL A 83 4.76 4.17 -9.69
N LEU A 84 3.86 3.99 -10.65
CA LEU A 84 4.06 3.15 -11.83
C LEU A 84 3.85 4.01 -13.07
N GLU A 85 4.81 3.97 -13.98
CA GLU A 85 4.74 4.67 -15.25
C GLU A 85 4.75 3.67 -16.40
N VAL A 86 4.01 4.02 -17.45
CA VAL A 86 3.97 3.27 -18.69
C VAL A 86 4.14 4.27 -19.81
N TRP A 87 5.29 4.21 -20.45
CA TRP A 87 5.63 5.00 -21.62
C TRP A 87 5.43 4.13 -22.85
N VAL A 88 4.76 4.64 -23.86
CA VAL A 88 4.51 3.95 -25.12
C VAL A 88 5.17 4.75 -26.22
N ASP A 89 6.07 4.11 -26.95
CA ASP A 89 6.67 4.66 -28.17
C ASP A 89 5.92 4.09 -29.38
N HIS A 90 5.18 4.96 -30.08
CA HIS A 90 4.40 4.58 -31.26
C HIS A 90 5.27 4.39 -32.52
N ARG A 91 6.47 4.97 -32.55
CA ARG A 91 7.41 4.82 -33.68
C ARG A 91 8.07 3.44 -33.65
N LEU A 92 8.47 2.99 -32.47
CA LEU A 92 9.07 1.66 -32.27
C LEU A 92 8.03 0.56 -32.04
N GLY A 93 6.81 0.92 -31.62
CA GLY A 93 5.78 -0.06 -31.26
C GLY A 93 6.11 -0.79 -29.97
N GLU A 94 6.69 -0.07 -29.00
CA GLU A 94 7.20 -0.62 -27.74
C GLU A 94 6.59 0.09 -26.54
N ILE A 95 6.50 -0.64 -25.42
CA ILE A 95 6.08 -0.12 -24.14
C ILE A 95 7.18 -0.29 -23.13
N ARG A 96 7.56 0.81 -22.47
CA ARG A 96 8.50 0.86 -21.37
C ARG A 96 7.76 1.04 -20.05
N LEU A 97 8.07 0.19 -19.08
CA LEU A 97 7.59 0.32 -17.71
C LEU A 97 8.60 1.11 -16.89
N GLY A 98 8.13 2.11 -16.16
CA GLY A 98 8.93 2.93 -15.25
C GLY A 98 8.39 2.84 -13.81
N PRO A 99 9.17 3.28 -12.82
CA PRO A 99 10.49 3.92 -12.95
C PRO A 99 11.62 2.93 -13.26
N GLU A 100 12.70 3.39 -13.90
CA GLU A 100 13.83 2.55 -14.36
C GLU A 100 14.51 1.76 -13.23
N ARG A 101 14.45 2.28 -12.00
CA ARG A 101 14.98 1.64 -10.79
C ARG A 101 14.06 0.55 -10.21
N GLY A 102 12.94 0.28 -10.86
CA GLY A 102 11.91 -0.65 -10.39
C GLY A 102 10.83 0.03 -9.54
N MET A 103 9.62 -0.52 -9.60
CA MET A 103 8.47 -0.04 -8.86
C MET A 103 8.58 -0.40 -7.38
N GLN A 104 8.60 0.61 -6.50
CA GLN A 104 8.53 0.43 -5.04
C GLN A 104 7.13 0.74 -4.56
N VAL A 105 6.59 -0.11 -3.69
CA VAL A 105 5.20 0.00 -3.24
C VAL A 105 5.10 -0.14 -1.73
N GLU A 106 4.48 0.85 -1.11
CA GLU A 106 4.10 0.91 0.30
C GLU A 106 2.58 1.13 0.44
N PRO A 107 1.92 0.52 1.43
CA PRO A 107 2.42 -0.53 2.32
C PRO A 107 2.74 -1.84 1.58
N GLU A 108 3.80 -2.52 2.00
CA GLU A 108 4.22 -3.80 1.44
C GLU A 108 3.15 -4.89 1.63
N GLU A 109 3.17 -5.89 0.74
CA GLU A 109 2.32 -7.09 0.78
C GLU A 109 0.80 -6.85 0.79
N ARG A 110 0.34 -5.64 0.44
CA ARG A 110 -1.09 -5.33 0.35
C ARG A 110 -1.73 -5.64 -1.00
N GLY A 111 -0.99 -6.22 -1.95
CA GLY A 111 -1.48 -6.52 -3.30
C GLY A 111 -1.44 -5.31 -4.25
N LEU A 112 -0.97 -4.16 -3.79
CA LEU A 112 -0.88 -2.91 -4.56
C LEU A 112 -0.01 -3.03 -5.81
N GLY A 113 1.17 -3.65 -5.73
CA GLY A 113 2.05 -3.81 -6.90
C GLY A 113 1.40 -4.58 -8.04
N ARG A 114 0.74 -5.70 -7.72
CA ARG A 114 -0.05 -6.46 -8.72
C ARG A 114 -1.21 -5.63 -9.27
N PHE A 115 -1.93 -4.94 -8.39
CA PHE A 115 -3.03 -4.05 -8.80
C PHE A 115 -2.57 -2.96 -9.79
N LEU A 116 -1.45 -2.28 -9.51
CA LEU A 116 -0.91 -1.24 -10.39
C LEU A 116 -0.51 -1.82 -11.75
N LEU A 117 0.21 -2.96 -11.76
CA LEU A 117 0.57 -3.65 -13.00
C LEU A 117 -0.65 -4.11 -13.80
N ALA A 118 -1.70 -4.61 -13.13
CA ALA A 118 -2.95 -4.99 -13.77
C ALA A 118 -3.65 -3.80 -14.42
N ARG A 119 -3.70 -2.65 -13.74
CA ARG A 119 -4.27 -1.41 -14.27
C ARG A 119 -3.49 -0.88 -15.46
N ALA A 120 -2.16 -0.92 -15.39
CA ALA A 120 -1.27 -0.58 -16.50
C ALA A 120 -1.48 -1.51 -17.70
N ALA A 121 -1.53 -2.82 -17.48
CA ALA A 121 -1.79 -3.81 -18.52
C ALA A 121 -3.17 -3.60 -19.17
N ALA A 122 -4.22 -3.39 -18.39
CA ALA A 122 -5.57 -3.13 -18.90
C ALA A 122 -5.60 -1.88 -19.81
N TRP A 123 -4.94 -0.79 -19.38
CA TRP A 123 -4.86 0.44 -20.16
C TRP A 123 -4.10 0.23 -21.48
N ALA A 124 -2.93 -0.44 -21.42
CA ALA A 124 -2.10 -0.67 -22.59
C ALA A 124 -2.75 -1.64 -23.59
N ARG A 125 -3.39 -2.71 -23.10
CA ARG A 125 -4.07 -3.73 -23.92
C ARG A 125 -5.23 -3.17 -24.73
N LEU A 126 -5.89 -2.11 -24.26
CA LEU A 126 -7.02 -1.50 -24.94
C LEU A 126 -6.65 -0.98 -26.34
N ARG A 127 -5.42 -0.48 -26.53
CA ARG A 127 -4.98 0.17 -27.78
C ARG A 127 -3.75 -0.47 -28.43
N TRP A 128 -2.87 -1.06 -27.63
CA TRP A 128 -1.53 -1.46 -28.07
C TRP A 128 -1.20 -2.91 -27.68
N SER A 129 -2.19 -3.80 -27.72
CA SER A 129 -2.02 -5.23 -27.39
C SER A 129 -0.93 -5.93 -28.23
N HIS A 130 -0.64 -5.43 -29.42
CA HIS A 130 0.36 -5.97 -30.34
C HIS A 130 1.77 -5.40 -30.14
N TYR A 131 1.93 -4.35 -29.32
CA TYR A 131 3.23 -3.74 -29.06
C TYR A 131 4.10 -4.67 -28.21
N ARG A 132 5.42 -4.51 -28.35
CA ARG A 132 6.40 -5.24 -27.55
C ARG A 132 6.56 -4.56 -26.19
N VAL A 133 6.93 -5.32 -25.17
CA VAL A 133 7.30 -4.76 -23.87
C VAL A 133 8.81 -4.71 -23.82
N GLN A 134 9.37 -3.54 -23.51
CA GLN A 134 10.80 -3.36 -23.35
C GLN A 134 11.29 -4.14 -22.13
N ASP A 135 12.46 -4.75 -22.27
CA ASP A 135 13.15 -5.43 -21.18
C ASP A 135 13.43 -4.46 -20.04
N LEU A 136 12.98 -4.81 -18.84
CA LEU A 136 13.20 -3.99 -17.64
C LEU A 136 14.30 -4.63 -16.78
N PRO A 137 15.45 -3.98 -16.58
CA PRO A 137 16.45 -4.47 -15.65
C PRO A 137 15.91 -4.41 -14.21
N LEU A 138 15.98 -5.53 -13.52
CA LEU A 138 15.56 -5.63 -12.12
C LEU A 138 16.64 -5.07 -11.19
N ALA A 139 16.20 -4.36 -10.14
CA ALA A 139 17.11 -3.76 -9.18
C ALA A 139 17.90 -4.84 -8.42
N ARG A 140 19.24 -4.67 -8.37
CA ARG A 140 20.15 -5.60 -7.65
C ARG A 140 19.88 -5.64 -6.14
N ARG A 141 19.31 -4.58 -5.56
CA ARG A 141 18.94 -4.55 -4.13
C ARG A 141 18.00 -5.69 -3.76
N ASP A 142 17.07 -6.02 -4.64
CA ASP A 142 16.09 -7.08 -4.42
C ASP A 142 16.72 -8.48 -4.48
N ALA A 143 17.94 -8.61 -4.98
CA ALA A 143 18.69 -9.87 -4.95
C ALA A 143 19.34 -10.17 -3.60
N LEU A 144 19.39 -9.18 -2.69
CA LEU A 144 20.04 -9.32 -1.38
C LEU A 144 19.17 -10.06 -0.35
N ASP A 145 17.86 -10.08 -0.53
CA ASP A 145 16.89 -10.77 0.33
C ASP A 145 16.10 -11.80 -0.49
N GLU A 146 16.29 -13.09 -0.18
CA GLU A 146 15.68 -14.20 -0.90
C GLU A 146 14.15 -14.16 -0.86
N ASP A 147 13.57 -13.79 0.29
CA ASP A 147 12.12 -13.65 0.43
C ASP A 147 11.58 -12.51 -0.44
N SER A 148 12.30 -11.38 -0.51
CA SER A 148 11.92 -10.24 -1.36
C SER A 148 12.01 -10.58 -2.84
N ARG A 149 13.04 -11.33 -3.24
CA ARG A 149 13.18 -11.88 -4.59
C ARG A 149 12.00 -12.77 -4.95
N HIS A 150 11.67 -13.75 -4.10
CA HIS A 150 10.54 -14.66 -4.34
C HIS A 150 9.21 -13.92 -4.47
N ARG A 151 8.96 -12.92 -3.61
CA ARG A 151 7.73 -12.10 -3.69
C ARG A 151 7.65 -11.31 -4.99
N ARG A 152 8.74 -10.64 -5.38
CA ARG A 152 8.82 -9.87 -6.63
C ARG A 152 8.57 -10.76 -7.84
N ASP A 153 9.28 -11.88 -7.93
CA ASP A 153 9.19 -12.79 -9.07
C ASP A 153 7.79 -13.43 -9.15
N HIS A 154 7.17 -13.75 -8.00
CA HIS A 154 5.78 -14.21 -7.95
C HIS A 154 4.80 -13.15 -8.48
N VAL A 155 4.98 -11.87 -8.12
CA VAL A 155 4.12 -10.78 -8.63
C VAL A 155 4.30 -10.59 -10.13
N LEU A 156 5.54 -10.57 -10.62
CA LEU A 156 5.85 -10.42 -12.04
C LEU A 156 5.30 -11.58 -12.86
N THR A 157 5.55 -12.82 -12.43
CA THR A 157 5.05 -14.04 -13.09
C THR A 157 3.52 -14.07 -13.10
N ALA A 158 2.88 -13.69 -12.00
CA ALA A 158 1.42 -13.60 -11.94
C ALA A 158 0.83 -12.59 -12.93
N GLN A 159 1.59 -11.58 -13.36
CA GLN A 159 1.18 -10.60 -14.36
C GLN A 159 1.60 -10.93 -15.81
N GLY A 160 2.21 -12.10 -16.03
CA GLY A 160 2.60 -12.58 -17.35
C GLY A 160 4.01 -12.17 -17.77
N PHE A 161 4.83 -11.68 -16.84
CA PHE A 161 6.25 -11.43 -17.09
C PHE A 161 7.09 -12.70 -16.85
N VAL A 162 8.22 -12.78 -17.52
CA VAL A 162 9.26 -13.80 -17.31
C VAL A 162 10.49 -13.10 -16.76
N VAL A 163 11.10 -13.69 -15.73
CA VAL A 163 12.35 -13.20 -15.13
C VAL A 163 13.49 -14.09 -15.63
N GLU A 164 14.42 -13.50 -16.37
CA GLU A 164 15.56 -14.18 -16.98
C GLU A 164 16.87 -13.47 -16.62
N THR A 165 17.99 -14.16 -16.71
CA THR A 165 19.32 -13.55 -16.59
C THR A 165 19.68 -12.83 -17.89
N ALA A 166 20.30 -11.66 -17.80
CA ALA A 166 20.79 -10.93 -18.96
C ALA A 166 21.88 -11.71 -19.70
N GLU A 167 21.88 -11.64 -21.03
CA GLU A 167 22.86 -12.33 -21.87
C GLU A 167 24.29 -11.77 -21.68
N ASP A 168 24.40 -10.45 -21.44
CA ASP A 168 25.69 -9.74 -21.32
C ASP A 168 26.21 -9.64 -19.88
N ASP A 169 25.38 -9.88 -18.86
CA ASP A 169 25.75 -9.83 -17.44
C ASP A 169 24.98 -10.89 -16.65
N GLU A 170 25.65 -12.00 -16.33
CA GLU A 170 25.07 -13.11 -15.55
C GLU A 170 24.53 -12.67 -14.16
N ARG A 171 24.93 -11.50 -13.66
CA ARG A 171 24.46 -10.96 -12.37
C ARG A 171 23.24 -10.04 -12.51
N GLN A 172 22.86 -9.67 -13.72
CA GLN A 172 21.73 -8.80 -13.99
C GLN A 172 20.51 -9.64 -14.37
N LEU A 173 19.41 -9.45 -13.64
CA LEU A 173 18.12 -10.05 -14.02
C LEU A 173 17.33 -9.05 -14.86
N LEU A 174 16.66 -9.56 -15.88
CA LEU A 174 15.75 -8.84 -16.76
C LEU A 174 14.33 -9.37 -16.56
N CYS A 175 13.39 -8.44 -16.53
CA CYS A 175 11.97 -8.72 -16.56
C CYS A 175 11.46 -8.48 -17.98
N ARG A 176 10.96 -9.52 -18.63
CA ARG A 176 10.57 -9.53 -20.04
C ARG A 176 9.11 -9.93 -20.21
N ALA A 177 8.46 -9.41 -21.24
CA ALA A 177 7.17 -9.91 -21.73
C ALA A 177 7.13 -9.76 -23.25
N ALA A 178 6.71 -10.79 -23.98
CA ALA A 178 6.84 -10.74 -25.44
C ALA A 178 5.93 -9.68 -26.07
N ARG A 179 4.69 -9.56 -25.59
CA ARG A 179 3.72 -8.56 -26.04
C ARG A 179 2.81 -8.10 -24.92
N VAL A 180 2.31 -6.88 -25.05
CA VAL A 180 1.33 -6.29 -24.13
C VAL A 180 0.07 -7.15 -23.99
N GLY A 181 -0.38 -7.79 -25.07
CA GLY A 181 -1.54 -8.67 -25.06
C GLY A 181 -1.41 -9.90 -24.15
N GLN A 182 -0.19 -10.31 -23.80
CA GLN A 182 0.08 -11.42 -22.88
C GLN A 182 0.08 -10.98 -21.41
N LEU A 183 0.14 -9.68 -21.15
CA LEU A 183 0.06 -9.15 -19.80
C LEU A 183 -1.34 -9.39 -19.24
N ARG A 184 -1.38 -9.68 -17.95
CA ARG A 184 -2.62 -9.99 -17.25
C ARG A 184 -3.18 -8.76 -16.56
N GLU A 185 -4.50 -8.58 -16.70
CA GLU A 185 -5.23 -7.46 -16.09
C GLU A 185 -5.89 -7.83 -14.76
N ASP A 186 -5.71 -9.07 -14.27
CA ASP A 186 -6.30 -9.53 -13.04
C ASP A 186 -5.47 -9.19 -11.79
N TRP A 187 -6.18 -8.81 -10.72
CA TRP A 187 -5.61 -8.62 -9.39
C TRP A 187 -6.48 -9.30 -8.35
N ASN A 188 -5.95 -9.42 -7.13
CA ASN A 188 -6.71 -9.98 -6.02
C ASN A 188 -7.66 -8.92 -5.42
N ALA A 189 -8.95 -9.04 -5.76
CA ALA A 189 -10.01 -8.17 -5.27
C ALA A 189 -10.31 -8.32 -3.76
N ASP A 190 -9.91 -9.43 -3.14
CA ASP A 190 -10.02 -9.63 -1.69
C ASP A 190 -8.96 -8.82 -0.94
N LYS A 191 -7.90 -8.38 -1.61
CA LYS A 191 -6.85 -7.52 -1.03
C LYS A 191 -7.03 -6.05 -1.36
N VAL A 192 -7.34 -5.73 -2.61
CA VAL A 192 -7.46 -4.35 -3.11
C VAL A 192 -8.77 -4.19 -3.87
N GLN A 193 -9.63 -3.30 -3.38
CA GLN A 193 -10.92 -2.98 -4.01
C GLN A 193 -10.91 -1.54 -4.50
N LEU A 194 -11.35 -1.33 -5.73
CA LEU A 194 -11.68 -0.01 -6.25
C LEU A 194 -13.08 0.36 -5.73
N LEU A 195 -13.21 1.49 -5.06
CA LEU A 195 -14.50 1.97 -4.57
C LEU A 195 -15.04 3.07 -5.45
N SER A 196 -16.32 2.97 -5.80
CA SER A 196 -17.05 4.10 -6.34
C SER A 196 -17.32 5.13 -5.24
N LEU A 197 -17.64 6.36 -5.64
CA LEU A 197 -18.03 7.41 -4.68
C LEU A 197 -19.26 7.02 -3.86
N LEU A 198 -20.22 6.33 -4.48
CA LEU A 198 -21.45 5.90 -3.82
C LEU A 198 -21.19 4.75 -2.82
N ASP A 199 -20.33 3.80 -3.17
CA ASP A 199 -19.93 2.73 -2.24
C ASP A 199 -19.17 3.33 -1.05
N GLY A 200 -18.29 4.31 -1.31
CA GLY A 200 -17.60 5.06 -0.28
C GLY A 200 -18.56 5.77 0.67
N ALA A 201 -19.55 6.50 0.14
CA ALA A 201 -20.57 7.17 0.95
C ALA A 201 -21.39 6.19 1.78
N THR A 202 -21.78 5.05 1.19
CA THR A 202 -22.53 3.99 1.88
C THR A 202 -21.72 3.39 3.03
N LEU A 203 -20.43 3.14 2.81
CA LEU A 203 -19.53 2.67 3.87
C LEU A 203 -19.38 3.70 4.99
N LEU A 204 -19.31 5.00 4.66
CA LEU A 204 -19.24 6.06 5.66
C LEU A 204 -20.52 6.10 6.52
N GLU A 205 -21.70 6.03 5.90
CA GLU A 205 -22.98 5.95 6.63
C GLU A 205 -23.07 4.70 7.52
N GLN A 206 -22.59 3.55 7.03
CA GLN A 206 -22.54 2.33 7.83
C GLN A 206 -21.60 2.45 9.02
N CYS A 207 -20.43 3.05 8.83
CA CYS A 207 -19.48 3.30 9.91
C CYS A 207 -20.07 4.23 10.97
N ASP A 208 -20.80 5.27 10.57
CA ASP A 208 -21.46 6.22 11.49
C ASP A 208 -22.47 5.50 12.39
N ARG A 209 -23.34 4.66 11.81
CA ARG A 209 -24.29 3.84 12.58
C ARG A 209 -23.59 2.90 13.56
N VAL A 210 -22.49 2.26 13.13
CA VAL A 210 -21.72 1.38 14.01
C VAL A 210 -21.09 2.16 15.15
N ILE A 211 -20.60 3.38 14.91
CA ILE A 211 -20.06 4.24 15.97
C ILE A 211 -21.14 4.56 17.00
N ASP A 212 -22.33 4.98 16.55
CA ASP A 212 -23.47 5.28 17.44
C ASP A 212 -23.87 4.07 18.30
N GLU A 213 -23.94 2.88 17.69
CA GLU A 213 -24.24 1.63 18.41
C GLU A 213 -23.18 1.29 19.47
N ARG A 214 -21.91 1.54 19.15
CA ARG A 214 -20.80 1.29 20.08
C ARG A 214 -20.79 2.31 21.21
N ASP A 215 -21.08 3.57 20.94
CA ASP A 215 -21.18 4.61 21.96
C ASP A 215 -22.35 4.34 22.91
N ALA A 216 -23.50 3.90 22.41
CA ALA A 216 -24.61 3.48 23.25
C ALA A 216 -24.23 2.29 24.15
N SER A 217 -23.51 1.31 23.59
CA SER A 217 -23.01 0.15 24.34
C SER A 217 -21.97 0.55 25.41
N LEU A 218 -21.07 1.48 25.08
CA LEU A 218 -20.08 2.01 26.02
C LEU A 218 -20.75 2.69 27.20
N ARG A 219 -21.76 3.55 26.96
CA ARG A 219 -22.52 4.21 28.03
C ARG A 219 -23.20 3.20 28.96
N GLN A 220 -23.80 2.14 28.42
CA GLN A 220 -24.40 1.08 29.24
C GLN A 220 -23.38 0.37 30.13
N LEU A 221 -22.16 0.12 29.61
CA LEU A 221 -21.08 -0.48 30.39
C LEU A 221 -20.59 0.48 31.49
N GLU A 222 -20.44 1.76 31.16
CA GLU A 222 -20.06 2.81 32.11
C GLU A 222 -21.07 2.95 33.26
N ASP A 223 -22.36 2.97 32.96
CA ASP A 223 -23.44 3.01 33.94
C ASP A 223 -23.40 1.80 34.88
N ARG A 224 -23.17 0.61 34.32
CA ARG A 224 -23.06 -0.62 35.12
C ARG A 224 -21.82 -0.61 36.02
N ILE A 225 -20.69 -0.09 35.54
CA ILE A 225 -19.48 0.10 36.35
C ILE A 225 -19.75 1.10 37.48
N ALA A 226 -20.46 2.20 37.19
CA ALA A 226 -20.82 3.19 38.20
C ALA A 226 -21.72 2.60 39.30
N LEU A 227 -22.69 1.76 38.91
CA LEU A 227 -23.56 1.04 39.84
C LEU A 227 -22.75 0.08 40.73
N TYR A 228 -21.90 -0.77 40.15
CA TYR A 228 -21.07 -1.68 40.93
C TYR A 228 -20.10 -0.95 41.86
N ARG A 229 -19.53 0.19 41.43
CA ARG A 229 -18.70 1.02 42.31
C ARG A 229 -19.48 1.59 43.49
N ARG A 230 -20.73 2.01 43.27
CA ARG A 230 -21.60 2.51 44.35
C ARG A 230 -21.93 1.40 45.34
N ASP A 231 -22.26 0.21 44.85
CA ASP A 231 -22.58 -0.95 45.68
C ASP A 231 -21.34 -1.40 46.47
N ASP A 232 -20.16 -1.44 45.85
CA ASP A 232 -18.89 -1.76 46.52
C ASP A 232 -18.59 -0.79 47.66
N VAL A 233 -18.79 0.53 47.45
CA VAL A 233 -18.60 1.54 48.49
C VAL A 233 -19.60 1.32 49.63
N SER A 234 -20.86 1.02 49.32
CA SER A 234 -21.89 0.71 50.32
C SER A 234 -21.56 -0.55 51.12
N MET A 235 -21.11 -1.62 50.46
CA MET A 235 -20.71 -2.87 51.12
C MET A 235 -19.49 -2.65 52.02
N ARG A 236 -18.48 -1.92 51.56
CA ARG A 236 -17.30 -1.57 52.38
C ARG A 236 -17.68 -0.76 53.61
N PHE A 237 -18.61 0.18 53.46
CA PHE A 237 -19.15 0.95 54.58
C PHE A 237 -19.88 0.05 55.59
N ALA A 238 -20.77 -0.82 55.13
CA ALA A 238 -21.50 -1.74 56.00
C ALA A 238 -20.57 -2.70 56.76
N ILE A 239 -19.56 -3.27 56.07
CA ILE A 239 -18.52 -4.11 56.70
C ILE A 239 -17.76 -3.31 57.76
N GLY A 240 -17.39 -2.06 57.47
CA GLY A 240 -16.72 -1.18 58.43
C GLY A 240 -17.57 -0.91 59.67
N CYS A 241 -18.86 -0.58 59.51
CA CYS A 241 -19.78 -0.38 60.62
C CYS A 241 -19.93 -1.65 61.48
N LEU A 242 -20.06 -2.81 60.84
CA LEU A 242 -20.21 -4.08 61.55
C LEU A 242 -18.94 -4.45 62.31
N ALA A 243 -17.75 -4.22 61.73
CA ALA A 243 -16.47 -4.40 62.41
C ALA A 243 -16.33 -3.50 63.64
N VAL A 244 -16.67 -2.21 63.52
CA VAL A 244 -16.64 -1.26 64.65
C VAL A 244 -17.64 -1.69 65.73
N PHE A 245 -18.85 -2.11 65.36
CA PHE A 245 -19.85 -2.59 66.30
C PHE A 245 -19.38 -3.85 67.05
N CYS A 246 -18.83 -4.84 66.35
CA CYS A 246 -18.28 -6.05 66.97
C CYS A 246 -17.13 -5.75 67.94
N LEU A 247 -16.22 -4.84 67.58
CA LEU A 247 -15.13 -4.40 68.46
C LEU A 247 -15.66 -3.71 69.71
N PHE A 248 -16.68 -2.86 69.57
CA PHE A 248 -17.32 -2.18 70.70
C PHE A 248 -18.01 -3.17 71.65
N GLN A 249 -18.76 -4.13 71.12
CA GLN A 249 -19.40 -5.18 71.92
C GLN A 249 -18.37 -6.04 72.66
N ALA A 250 -17.27 -6.42 71.99
CA ALA A 250 -16.18 -7.16 72.63
C ALA A 250 -15.54 -6.36 73.77
N ALA A 251 -15.29 -5.06 73.58
CA ALA A 251 -14.75 -4.19 74.62
C ALA A 251 -15.70 -4.05 75.82
N LEU A 252 -17.01 -3.91 75.57
CA LEU A 252 -18.03 -3.88 76.63
C LEU A 252 -18.08 -5.19 77.42
N LEU A 253 -18.04 -6.34 76.74
CA LEU A 253 -18.04 -7.66 77.38
C LEU A 253 -16.80 -7.86 78.24
N ILE A 254 -15.62 -7.48 77.74
CA ILE A 254 -14.37 -7.52 78.51
C ILE A 254 -14.48 -6.62 79.75
N TRP A 255 -14.98 -5.40 79.59
CA TRP A 255 -15.16 -4.48 80.72
C TRP A 255 -16.13 -5.02 81.77
N MET A 256 -17.22 -5.66 81.36
CA MET A 256 -18.16 -6.31 82.27
C MET A 256 -17.56 -7.52 82.99
N ALA A 257 -16.72 -8.31 82.33
CA ALA A 257 -16.11 -9.51 82.91
C ALA A 257 -14.93 -9.18 83.86
N LEU A 258 -14.26 -8.04 83.68
CA LEU A 258 -13.19 -7.57 84.57
C LEU A 258 -13.70 -6.73 85.77
N ARG A 259 -15.00 -6.50 85.87
CA ARG A 259 -15.64 -5.78 86.98
C ARG A 259 -16.32 -6.73 87.95
#